data_AF-A0A3A8ZP10-F1
#
_entry.id   AF-A0A3A8ZP10-F1
#
_cell.length_a   1.000
_cell.length_b   1.000
_cell.length_c   1.000
_cell.angle_alpha   90.00
_cell.angle_beta   90.00
_cell.angle_gamma   90.00
#
_symmetry.space_group_name_H-M   'P 1'
#
loop_
_entity.id
_entity.type
_entity.pdbx_description
1 polymer ?
#
loop_
_entity_poly.entity_id
_entity_poly.type
_entity_poly.pdbx_seq_one_letter_code
_entity_poly.pdbx_strand_id
1 'polypeptide(L)' 'LGVLADAMDSLLPEERELAMKVFGEEMQVSEFAKEHGQLRTTVSSKKMVVLGKLRAFFRERGLDV' A
#
# COMPACT_ATOMS: atom_id res chain seq x y z
N LEU A 1 -7.24 -10.34 -14.95
CA LEU A 1 -5.95 -10.11 -14.25
C LEU A 1 -5.68 -8.62 -13.92
N GLY A 2 -6.67 -7.70 -14.03
CA GLY A 2 -6.48 -6.27 -13.77
C GLY A 2 -6.90 -5.77 -12.38
N VAL A 3 -7.49 -6.61 -11.53
CA VAL A 3 -8.12 -6.13 -10.28
C VAL A 3 -7.11 -5.51 -9.31
N LEU A 4 -5.88 -6.03 -9.26
CA LEU A 4 -4.81 -5.41 -8.47
C LEU A 4 -4.37 -4.06 -9.06
N ALA A 5 -4.29 -3.95 -10.39
CA ALA A 5 -3.97 -2.68 -11.04
C ALA A 5 -5.05 -1.64 -10.77
N ASP A 6 -6.32 -2.00 -10.90
CA ASP A 6 -7.45 -1.12 -10.57
C ASP A 6 -7.44 -0.71 -9.08
N ALA A 7 -7.07 -1.63 -8.18
CA ALA A 7 -6.94 -1.34 -6.76
C ALA A 7 -5.79 -0.37 -6.48
N MET A 8 -4.66 -0.53 -7.16
CA MET A 8 -3.49 0.35 -7.05
C MET A 8 -3.76 1.73 -7.65
N ASP A 9 -4.56 1.82 -8.71
CA ASP A 9 -4.98 3.09 -9.32
C ASP A 9 -6.03 3.83 -8.46
N SER A 10 -6.70 3.14 -7.53
CA SER A 10 -7.58 3.78 -6.53
C SER A 10 -6.83 4.44 -5.37
N LEU A 11 -5.52 4.20 -5.23
CA LEU A 11 -4.68 4.76 -4.18
C LEU A 11 -4.13 6.14 -4.57
N LEU A 12 -3.82 6.96 -3.57
CA LEU A 12 -3.06 8.19 -3.82
C LEU A 12 -1.66 7.86 -4.36
N PRO A 13 -0.99 8.75 -5.12
CA PRO A 13 0.34 8.48 -5.67
C PRO A 13 1.37 8.03 -4.62
N GLU A 14 1.35 8.67 -3.45
CA GLU A 14 2.21 8.34 -2.31
C GLU A 14 1.89 6.96 -1.70
N GLU A 15 0.60 6.60 -1.65
CA GLU A 15 0.13 5.32 -1.14
C GLU A 15 0.44 4.19 -2.12
N ARG A 16 0.35 4.48 -3.42
CA ARG A 16 0.71 3.57 -4.52
C ARG A 16 2.20 3.28 -4.52
N GLU A 17 3.04 4.30 -4.34
CA GLU A 17 4.49 4.11 -4.22
C GLU A 17 4.84 3.28 -2.99
N LEU A 18 4.25 3.60 -1.83
CA LEU A 18 4.41 2.79 -0.62
C LEU A 18 4.00 1.34 -0.88
N ALA A 19 2.88 1.13 -1.57
CA ALA A 19 2.40 -0.22 -1.84
C ALA A 19 3.32 -1.00 -2.80
N MET A 20 3.82 -0.36 -3.85
CA MET A 20 4.76 -0.99 -4.79
C MET A 20 6.08 -1.35 -4.11
N LYS A 21 6.72 -0.39 -3.44
CA LYS A 21 8.03 -0.63 -2.80
C LYS A 21 7.92 -1.60 -1.63
N VAL A 22 6.98 -1.38 -0.71
CA VAL A 22 6.93 -2.14 0.55
C VAL A 22 6.17 -3.46 0.44
N PHE A 23 5.11 -3.55 -0.37
CA PHE A 23 4.39 -4.83 -0.56
C PHE A 23 4.83 -5.58 -1.83
N GLY A 24 5.18 -4.88 -2.91
CA GLY A 24 5.57 -5.51 -4.17
C GLY A 24 7.03 -5.93 -4.22
N GLU A 25 7.94 -5.05 -3.78
CA GLU A 25 9.39 -5.29 -3.78
C GLU A 25 9.92 -5.79 -2.42
N GLU A 26 9.02 -6.01 -1.46
CA GLU A 26 9.34 -6.39 -0.07
C GLU A 26 10.32 -5.44 0.65
N MET A 27 10.44 -4.18 0.21
CA MET A 27 11.28 -3.18 0.85
C MET A 27 10.89 -2.99 2.32
N GLN A 28 11.90 -2.86 3.19
CA GLN A 28 11.63 -2.63 4.61
C GLN A 28 10.97 -1.27 4.85
N VAL A 29 9.99 -1.23 5.75
CA VAL A 29 9.31 0.01 6.18
C VAL A 29 10.29 1.05 6.72
N SER A 30 11.37 0.60 7.36
CA SER A 30 12.46 1.45 7.86
C SER A 30 13.27 2.10 6.76
N GLU A 31 13.46 1.41 5.63
CA GLU A 31 14.23 1.89 4.48
C GLU A 31 13.41 2.90 3.69
N PHE A 32 12.15 2.58 3.38
CA PHE A 32 11.20 3.53 2.78
C PHE A 32 11.05 4.80 3.64
N ALA A 33 10.96 4.65 4.97
CA ALA A 33 10.88 5.78 5.88
C ALA A 33 12.12 6.69 5.78
N LYS A 34 13.33 6.12 5.63
CA LYS A 34 14.57 6.88 5.46
C LYS A 34 14.61 7.59 4.10
N GLU A 35 14.26 6.92 3.01
CA GLU A 35 14.24 7.51 1.66
C GLU A 35 13.31 8.73 1.58
N HIS A 36 12.14 8.65 2.22
CA HIS A 36 11.13 9.70 2.19
C HIS A 36 11.23 10.69 3.37
N GLY A 37 12.24 10.58 4.23
CA GLY A 37 12.42 11.45 5.40
C GLY A 37 11.27 11.38 6.42
N GLN A 38 10.53 10.27 6.46
CA GLN A 38 9.38 10.05 7.34
C GLN A 38 9.76 9.21 8.56
N LEU A 39 8.97 9.32 9.63
CA LEU A 39 9.11 8.42 10.77
C LEU A 39 8.63 7.01 10.41
N ARG A 40 9.35 5.98 10.85
CA ARG A 40 8.97 4.57 10.66
C ARG A 40 7.53 4.30 11.14
N THR A 41 7.14 4.87 12.28
CA THR A 41 5.79 4.72 12.84
C THR A 41 4.72 5.29 11.90
N THR A 42 4.96 6.44 11.29
CA THR A 42 4.08 7.04 10.29
C THR A 42 3.93 6.15 9.07
N VAL A 43 5.04 5.63 8.53
CA VAL A 43 5.01 4.72 7.37
C VAL A 43 4.29 3.41 7.73
N SER A 44 4.49 2.89 8.94
CA SER A 44 3.79 1.71 9.43
C SER A 44 2.27 1.93 9.52
N SER A 45 1.83 3.09 10.02
CA SER A 45 0.41 3.42 10.06
C SER A 45 -0.18 3.58 8.65
N LYS A 46 0.53 4.27 7.74
CA LYS A 46 0.14 4.40 6.33
C LYS A 46 0.01 3.02 5.66
N LYS A 47 0.94 2.11 5.95
CA LYS A 47 0.92 0.72 5.45
C LYS A 47 -0.39 0.01 5.84
N MET A 48 -0.83 0.13 7.10
CA MET A 48 -2.10 -0.47 7.53
C MET A 48 -3.31 0.16 6.83
N VAL A 49 -3.32 1.47 6.64
CA VAL A 49 -4.41 2.17 5.94
C VAL A 49 -4.51 1.70 4.49
N VAL A 50 -3.38 1.62 3.79
CA VAL A 50 -3.32 1.16 2.40
C VAL A 50 -3.80 -0.30 2.27
N LEU A 51 -3.37 -1.17 3.18
CA LEU A 51 -3.89 -2.55 3.27
C LEU A 51 -5.41 -2.59 3.47
N GLY A 52 -5.94 -1.73 4.34
CA GLY A 52 -7.38 -1.62 4.58
C GLY A 52 -8.15 -1.21 3.32
N LYS A 53 -7.64 -0.22 2.58
CA LYS A 53 -8.21 0.24 1.31
C LYS A 53 -8.20 -0.86 0.25
N LEU A 54 -7.07 -1.54 0.08
CA LEU A 54 -6.93 -2.65 -0.86
C LEU A 54 -7.91 -3.78 -0.51
N ARG A 55 -7.98 -4.19 0.76
CA ARG A 55 -8.94 -5.22 1.21
C ARG A 55 -10.39 -4.82 0.97
N ALA A 56 -10.76 -3.57 1.26
CA ALA A 56 -12.10 -3.06 0.99
C ALA A 56 -12.42 -3.14 -0.50
N PHE A 57 -11.48 -2.72 -1.37
CA PHE A 57 -11.64 -2.76 -2.82
C PHE A 57 -11.84 -4.19 -3.35
N PHE A 58 -11.07 -5.16 -2.83
CA PHE A 58 -11.23 -6.56 -3.19
C PHE A 58 -12.57 -7.12 -2.71
N ARG A 59 -12.96 -6.81 -1.46
CA ARG A 59 -14.24 -7.25 -0.88
C ARG A 59 -15.44 -6.72 -1.66
N GLU A 60 -15.41 -5.46 -2.09
CA GLU A 60 -16.46 -4.85 -2.94
C GLU A 60 -16.62 -5.58 -4.28
N ARG A 61 -15.56 -6.22 -4.77
CA ARG A 61 -15.56 -7.03 -6.00
C ARG A 61 -15.84 -8.51 -5.76
N GLY A 62 -16.21 -8.89 -4.53
CA GLY A 62 -16.53 -10.27 -4.15
C GLY A 62 -15.30 -11.15 -3.94
N LEU A 63 -14.10 -10.56 -3.79
CA LEU A 63 -12.88 -11.27 -3.47
C LEU A 63 -12.62 -11.20 -1.95
N ASP A 64 -12.52 -12.34 -1.29
CA ASP A 64 -12.19 -12.42 0.14
C ASP A 64 -10.68 -12.62 0.33
N VAL A 65 -10.00 -11.65 0.97
CA VAL A 65 -8.53 -11.49 1.02
C VAL A 65 -8.02 -11.04 2.41
#